data_AF-A0A2H0S4R5-F1
#
_entry.id   AF-A0A2H0S4R5-F1
#
_cell.length_a   1.000
_cell.length_b   1.000
_cell.length_c   1.000
_cell.angle_alpha   90.00
_cell.angle_beta   90.00
_cell.angle_gamma   90.00
#
_symmetry.space_group_name_H-M   'P 1'
#
loop_
_entity.id
_entity.type
_entity.pdbx_description
1 polymer ?
#
loop_
_entity_poly.entity_id
_entity_poly.type
_entity_poly.pdbx_seq_one_letter_code
_entity_poly.pdbx_strand_id
1 'polypeptide(L)'
;MTTLICLHGWGGSKESFTELKEVLMHKDIDILTPDLPGFGDEPEPTLPMTVDDYADWVMQWMKTQSISKDWMLLGHSHGGRIAIKLVTDKKQQPSHLFLCAAAGIRHP
;
A
#
# COMPACT_ATOMS: atom_id res chain seq x y z
N MET A 1 -3.86 -1.32 -19.14
CA MET A 1 -3.12 -1.76 -17.95
C MET A 1 -3.43 -0.85 -16.79
N THR A 2 -4.04 -1.40 -15.75
CA THR A 2 -4.39 -0.70 -14.49
C THR A 2 -3.33 -1.01 -13.45
N THR A 3 -2.92 -0.05 -12.63
CA THR A 3 -1.94 -0.32 -11.55
C THR A 3 -2.67 -0.63 -10.24
N LEU A 4 -2.35 -1.74 -9.58
CA LEU A 4 -2.80 -2.06 -8.23
C LEU A 4 -1.62 -1.93 -7.25
N ILE A 5 -1.71 -1.00 -6.31
CA ILE A 5 -0.72 -0.82 -5.26
C ILE A 5 -1.19 -1.56 -4.02
N CYS A 6 -0.34 -2.41 -3.44
CA CYS A 6 -0.67 -3.23 -2.28
C CYS A 6 0.26 -2.91 -1.10
N LEU A 7 -0.31 -2.42 0.01
CA LEU A 7 0.41 -2.09 1.23
C LEU A 7 0.27 -3.20 2.27
N HIS A 8 1.40 -3.76 2.71
CA HIS A 8 1.44 -4.89 3.63
C HIS A 8 1.12 -4.48 5.08
N GLY A 9 0.86 -5.49 5.92
CA GLY A 9 0.64 -5.31 7.36
C GLY A 9 1.95 -5.18 8.14
N TRP A 10 1.86 -4.81 9.42
CA TRP A 10 3.01 -4.70 10.30
C TRP A 10 3.75 -6.05 10.42
N GLY A 11 5.09 -6.04 10.29
CA GLY A 11 5.92 -7.25 10.29
C GLY A 11 5.89 -8.06 8.99
N GLY A 12 5.13 -7.61 7.99
CA GLY A 12 5.15 -8.18 6.64
C GLY A 12 6.21 -7.53 5.74
N SER A 13 6.08 -7.76 4.44
CA SER A 13 6.93 -7.22 3.37
C SER A 13 6.19 -7.30 2.03
N LYS A 14 6.84 -6.91 0.92
CA LYS A 14 6.31 -7.01 -0.45
C LYS A 14 5.89 -8.44 -0.83
N GLU A 15 6.53 -9.45 -0.25
CA GLU A 15 6.24 -10.87 -0.47
C GLU A 15 4.86 -11.28 0.05
N SER A 16 4.22 -10.46 0.90
CA SER A 16 2.86 -10.70 1.42
C SER A 16 1.81 -10.80 0.30
N PHE A 17 2.14 -10.36 -0.92
CA PHE A 17 1.26 -10.35 -2.07
C PHE A 17 1.76 -11.22 -3.23
N THR A 18 2.72 -12.12 -3.00
CA THR A 18 3.24 -13.02 -4.06
C THR A 18 2.15 -13.89 -4.66
N GLU A 19 1.34 -14.56 -3.83
CA GLU A 19 0.22 -15.40 -4.29
C GLU A 19 -0.82 -14.58 -5.08
N LEU A 20 -1.08 -13.34 -4.65
CA LEU A 20 -1.98 -12.42 -5.36
C LEU A 20 -1.43 -12.09 -6.75
N LYS A 21 -0.13 -11.83 -6.86
CA LYS A 21 0.53 -11.59 -8.15
C LYS A 21 0.41 -12.80 -9.07
N GLU A 22 0.66 -14.00 -8.56
CA GLU A 22 0.57 -15.24 -9.32
C GLU A 22 -0.84 -15.48 -9.86
N VAL A 23 -1.87 -15.33 -9.02
CA VAL A 23 -3.27 -15.53 -9.43
C VAL A 23 -3.73 -14.50 -10.48
N LEU A 24 -3.17 -13.29 -10.43
CA LEU A 24 -3.55 -12.20 -11.34
C LEU A 24 -2.60 -11.99 -12.52
N MET A 25 -1.55 -12.80 -12.68
CA MET A 25 -0.50 -12.58 -13.70
C MET A 25 -1.00 -12.55 -15.15
N HIS A 26 -2.18 -13.12 -15.43
CA HIS A 26 -2.80 -13.13 -16.75
C HIS A 26 -3.84 -12.02 -16.96
N LYS A 27 -4.01 -11.12 -15.97
CA LYS A 27 -4.86 -9.94 -16.08
C LYS A 27 -4.04 -8.74 -16.54
N ASP A 28 -4.70 -7.76 -17.14
CA ASP A 28 -4.09 -6.47 -17.52
C ASP A 28 -3.96 -5.54 -16.30
N ILE A 29 -3.34 -6.05 -15.22
CA ILE A 29 -3.13 -5.38 -13.95
C ILE A 29 -1.64 -5.48 -13.60
N ASP A 30 -1.00 -4.33 -13.42
CA ASP A 30 0.36 -4.23 -12.90
C ASP A 30 0.31 -4.08 -11.37
N ILE A 31 0.91 -5.01 -10.63
CA ILE A 31 0.80 -5.08 -9.17
C ILE A 31 2.10 -4.62 -8.53
N LEU A 32 2.05 -3.46 -7.88
CA LEU A 32 3.18 -2.87 -7.17
C LEU A 32 3.05 -3.10 -5.66
N THR A 33 4.12 -3.58 -5.05
CA THR A 33 4.16 -4.00 -3.63
C THR A 33 5.42 -3.44 -3.01
N PRO A 34 5.40 -2.22 -2.43
CA PRO A 34 6.55 -1.71 -1.70
C PRO A 34 6.77 -2.51 -0.42
N ASP A 35 8.03 -2.63 -0.03
CA ASP A 35 8.38 -2.78 1.38
C ASP A 35 8.16 -1.43 2.07
N LEU A 36 7.56 -1.42 3.26
CA LEU A 36 7.40 -0.20 4.06
C LEU A 36 8.66 0.03 4.91
N PRO A 37 8.98 1.29 5.30
CA PRO A 37 10.13 1.59 6.16
C PRO A 37 10.21 0.72 7.42
N GLY A 38 11.36 0.06 7.60
CA GLY A 38 11.63 -0.90 8.67
C GLY A 38 11.19 -2.33 8.40
N PHE A 39 10.83 -2.65 7.17
CA PHE A 39 10.36 -3.97 6.75
C PHE A 39 10.98 -4.38 5.42
N GLY A 40 11.04 -5.70 5.18
CA GLY A 40 11.60 -6.25 3.95
C GLY A 40 13.00 -5.71 3.67
N ASP A 41 13.19 -5.12 2.48
CA ASP A 41 14.46 -4.51 2.08
C ASP A 41 14.57 -3.01 2.43
N GLU A 42 13.52 -2.37 2.95
CA GLU A 42 13.60 -0.97 3.36
C GLU A 42 14.28 -0.83 4.73
N PRO A 43 15.20 0.13 4.89
CA PRO A 43 15.96 0.30 6.13
C PRO A 43 15.04 0.67 7.31
N GLU A 44 15.49 0.30 8.51
CA GLU A 44 14.84 0.73 9.74
C GLU A 44 14.92 2.26 9.90
N PRO A 45 13.78 2.93 10.17
CA PRO A 45 13.76 4.36 10.44
C PRO A 45 14.61 4.71 11.67
N THR A 46 15.34 5.82 11.60
CA THR A 46 16.15 6.30 12.72
C THR A 46 15.30 6.85 13.88
N LEU A 47 14.03 7.16 13.62
CA LEU A 47 13.05 7.61 14.60
C LEU A 47 11.74 6.83 14.40
N PRO A 48 10.94 6.62 15.47
CA PRO A 48 9.63 6.00 15.34
C PRO A 48 8.75 6.75 14.32
N MET A 49 8.18 6.01 13.37
CA MET A 49 7.28 6.57 12.37
C MET A 49 5.82 6.48 12.82
N THR A 50 5.10 7.57 12.66
CA THR A 50 3.64 7.63 12.77
C THR A 50 2.98 7.16 11.47
N VAL A 51 1.66 6.98 11.47
CA VAL A 51 0.90 6.66 10.24
C VAL A 51 1.01 7.77 9.20
N ASP A 52 1.13 9.04 9.63
CA ASP A 52 1.36 10.18 8.73
C ASP A 52 2.70 10.03 8.01
N ASP A 53 3.76 9.67 8.73
CA ASP A 53 5.10 9.47 8.16
C ASP A 53 5.09 8.33 7.13
N TYR A 54 4.40 7.21 7.43
CA TYR A 54 4.24 6.12 6.46
C TYR A 54 3.43 6.55 5.23
N ALA A 55 2.37 7.33 5.40
CA ALA A 55 1.58 7.84 4.28
C ALA A 55 2.42 8.77 3.39
N ASP A 56 3.22 9.66 3.99
CA ASP A 56 4.11 10.55 3.24
C ASP A 56 5.23 9.78 2.55
N TRP A 57 5.75 8.73 3.18
CA TRP A 57 6.72 7.85 2.54
C TRP A 57 6.10 7.15 1.31
N VAL A 58 4.90 6.58 1.42
CA VAL A 58 4.20 5.94 0.29
C VAL A 58 3.98 6.94 -0.83
N MET A 59 3.64 8.19 -0.52
CA MET A 59 3.51 9.27 -1.52
C MET A 59 4.81 9.52 -2.28
N GLN A 60 5.96 9.53 -1.59
CA GLN A 60 7.24 9.72 -2.26
C GLN A 60 7.63 8.50 -3.08
N TRP A 61 7.43 7.30 -2.54
CA TRP A 61 7.65 6.06 -3.27
C TRP A 61 6.79 6.00 -4.54
N MET A 62 5.51 6.37 -4.48
CA MET A 62 4.64 6.41 -5.66
C MET A 62 5.17 7.32 -6.78
N LYS A 63 5.83 8.44 -6.44
CA LYS A 63 6.43 9.35 -7.44
C LYS A 63 7.63 8.75 -8.16
N THR A 64 8.28 7.73 -7.58
CA THR A 64 9.40 7.03 -8.23
C THR A 64 8.93 5.88 -9.11
N GLN A 65 7.64 5.53 -9.05
CA GLN A 65 7.04 4.48 -9.85
C GLN A 65 6.35 5.04 -11.10
N SER A 66 6.29 4.24 -12.16
CA SER A 66 5.50 4.56 -13.36
C SER A 66 4.04 4.12 -13.16
N ILE A 67 3.28 4.87 -12.38
CA ILE A 67 1.87 4.53 -12.06
C ILE A 67 0.96 5.05 -13.17
N SER A 68 0.09 4.17 -13.67
CA SER A 68 -0.92 4.54 -14.67
C SER A 68 -1.97 5.51 -14.10
N LYS A 69 -2.64 6.27 -14.98
CA LYS A 69 -3.69 7.23 -14.57
C LYS A 69 -4.84 6.53 -13.83
N ASP A 70 -5.18 5.30 -14.23
CA ASP A 70 -6.16 4.46 -13.55
C ASP A 70 -5.43 3.49 -12.62
N TRP A 71 -5.54 3.73 -11.32
CA TRP A 71 -4.86 2.92 -10.32
C TRP A 71 -5.75 2.68 -9.10
N MET A 72 -5.51 1.55 -8.45
CA MET A 72 -6.25 1.06 -7.30
C MET A 72 -5.30 0.90 -6.11
N LEU A 73 -5.85 0.95 -4.90
CA LEU A 73 -5.10 0.77 -3.66
C LEU A 73 -5.68 -0.37 -2.84
N LEU A 74 -4.84 -1.28 -2.39
CA LEU A 74 -5.16 -2.33 -1.43
C LEU A 74 -4.29 -2.15 -0.19
N GLY A 75 -4.90 -2.18 0.99
CA GLY A 75 -4.18 -2.16 2.25
C GLY A 75 -4.61 -3.31 3.16
N HIS A 76 -3.64 -4.08 3.65
CA HIS A 76 -3.85 -5.13 4.64
C HIS A 76 -3.48 -4.65 6.05
N SER A 77 -4.35 -4.82 7.05
CA SER A 77 -4.07 -4.49 8.45
C SER A 77 -3.47 -3.08 8.63
N HIS A 78 -2.19 -2.97 9.01
CA HIS A 78 -1.48 -1.68 9.09
C HIS A 78 -1.44 -0.91 7.77
N GLY A 79 -1.18 -1.59 6.64
CA GLY A 79 -1.27 -1.01 5.30
C GLY A 79 -2.68 -0.49 4.98
N GLY A 80 -3.71 -1.12 5.54
CA GLY A 80 -5.09 -0.63 5.49
C GLY A 80 -5.25 0.72 6.21
N ARG A 81 -4.64 0.86 7.39
CA ARG A 81 -4.63 2.13 8.13
C ARG A 81 -3.93 3.25 7.37
N ILE A 82 -2.80 2.94 6.73
CA ILE A 82 -2.07 3.89 5.86
C ILE A 82 -2.93 4.27 4.64
N ALA A 83 -3.56 3.28 3.99
CA ALA A 83 -4.41 3.51 2.83
C ALA A 83 -5.62 4.40 3.14
N ILE A 84 -6.27 4.19 4.29
CA ILE A 84 -7.35 5.06 4.79
C ILE A 84 -6.82 6.49 4.94
N LYS A 85 -5.68 6.67 5.63
CA LYS A 85 -5.05 7.98 5.85
C LYS A 85 -4.79 8.72 4.53
N LEU A 86 -4.20 8.04 3.54
CA LEU A 86 -3.89 8.60 2.22
C LEU A 86 -5.14 9.16 1.52
N VAL A 87 -6.25 8.42 1.57
CA VAL A 87 -7.51 8.80 0.91
C VAL A 87 -8.24 9.88 1.69
N THR A 88 -8.36 9.75 3.02
CA THR A 88 -9.11 10.71 3.85
C THR A 88 -8.45 12.08 3.93
N ASP A 89 -7.12 12.12 3.91
CA ASP A 89 -6.36 13.37 3.89
C ASP A 89 -6.29 13.98 2.47
N LYS A 90 -6.94 13.34 1.48
CA LYS A 90 -6.92 13.73 0.06
C LYS A 90 -5.51 13.81 -0.52
N LYS A 91 -4.55 13.06 0.04
CA LYS A 91 -3.19 12.95 -0.51
C LYS A 91 -3.23 12.18 -1.84
N GLN A 92 -4.14 11.22 -1.97
CA GLN A 92 -4.39 10.45 -3.19
C GLN A 92 -5.85 10.07 -3.37
N GLN A 93 -6.24 9.76 -4.61
CA GLN A 93 -7.59 9.31 -4.98
C GLN A 93 -7.48 8.11 -5.94
N PRO A 94 -7.33 6.88 -5.43
CA PRO A 94 -7.40 5.69 -6.27
C PRO A 94 -8.81 5.53 -6.84
N SER A 95 -8.95 4.85 -7.99
CA SER A 95 -10.27 4.53 -8.54
C SER A 95 -11.04 3.57 -7.62
N HIS A 96 -10.32 2.70 -6.90
CA HIS A 96 -10.86 1.77 -5.91
C HIS A 96 -9.94 1.64 -4.70
N LEU A 97 -10.54 1.51 -3.51
CA LEU A 97 -9.85 1.21 -2.26
C LEU A 97 -10.32 -0.14 -1.72
N PHE A 98 -9.40 -1.10 -1.59
CA PHE A 98 -9.63 -2.40 -1.00
C PHE A 98 -9.03 -2.45 0.42
N LEU A 99 -9.87 -2.73 1.42
CA LEU A 99 -9.47 -2.82 2.82
C LEU A 99 -9.56 -4.28 3.29
N CYS A 100 -8.42 -4.95 3.39
CA CYS A 100 -8.34 -6.35 3.79
C CYS A 100 -7.94 -6.45 5.26
N ALA A 101 -8.83 -6.93 6.14
CA ALA A 101 -8.58 -6.97 7.58
C ALA A 101 -7.94 -5.67 8.12
N ALA A 102 -8.39 -4.52 7.61
CA ALA A 102 -7.71 -3.24 7.79
C ALA A 102 -7.82 -2.74 9.24
N ALA A 103 -6.71 -2.26 9.78
CA ALA A 103 -6.72 -1.50 11.01
C ALA A 103 -7.31 -0.11 10.75
N GLY A 104 -8.06 0.42 11.73
CA GLY A 104 -8.66 1.75 11.64
C GLY A 104 -10.13 1.79 11.21
N ILE A 105 -10.72 0.65 10.81
CA ILE A 105 -12.17 0.51 10.69
C ILE A 105 -12.69 -0.25 11.91
N ARG A 106 -13.57 0.38 12.68
CA ARG A 106 -14.24 -0.27 13.81
C ARG A 106 -15.39 -1.12 13.26
N HIS A 107 -15.44 -2.40 13.62
CA HIS A 107 -16.64 -3.20 13.37
C HIS A 107 -17.82 -2.60 14.16
N PRO A 108 -19.01 -2.51 13.54
CA PRO A 108 -20.20 -1.98 14.20
C PRO A 108 -20.56 -2.77 15.46
#